data_AF-A0A3D3XI72-F1
#
_entry.id   AF-A0A3D3XI72-F1
#
_cell.length_a   1.000
_cell.length_b   1.000
_cell.length_c   1.000
_cell.angle_alpha   90.00
_cell.angle_beta   90.00
_cell.angle_gamma   90.00
#
_symmetry.space_group_name_H-M   'P 1'
#
loop_
_entity.id
_entity.type
_entity.pdbx_description
1 polymer ?
#
loop_
_entity_poly.entity_id
_entity_poly.type
_entity_poly.pdbx_seq_one_letter_code
_entity_poly.pdbx_strand_id
1 'polypeptide(L)'
;LWGDHGWHLGDHGYWTKHTNYEQANRIPIIVRAPGLTIPGSSTKQLAETVDIYPTLAELAGLMRPQGPQPIDGVSLFPVLKT
;
A
#
# COMPACT_ATOMS: atom_id res chain seq x y z
N LEU A 1 -4.69 -7.27 1.13
CA LEU A 1 -5.93 -6.46 1.15
C LEU A 1 -5.52 -5.00 1.17
N TRP A 2 -6.12 -4.15 0.33
CA TRP A 2 -5.94 -2.70 0.38
C TRP A 2 -7.21 -1.96 -0.03
N GLY A 3 -7.33 -0.69 0.35
CA GLY A 3 -8.35 0.24 -0.17
C GLY A 3 -7.81 1.05 -1.36
N ASP A 4 -8.68 1.65 -2.17
CA ASP A 4 -8.28 2.58 -3.24
C ASP A 4 -8.15 4.02 -2.72
N HIS A 5 -9.05 4.41 -1.81
CA HIS A 5 -9.03 5.69 -1.12
C HIS A 5 -9.78 5.61 0.22
N GLY A 6 -9.74 6.68 1.01
CA GLY A 6 -10.50 6.86 2.24
C GLY A 6 -11.88 7.49 2.03
N TRP A 7 -12.55 7.89 3.11
CA TRP A 7 -13.87 8.51 3.05
C TRP A 7 -14.12 9.40 4.27
N HIS A 8 -14.52 10.65 4.04
CA HIS A 8 -14.96 11.57 5.09
C HIS A 8 -16.39 11.29 5.53
N LEU A 9 -16.62 11.39 6.84
CA LEU A 9 -17.93 11.23 7.47
C LEU A 9 -18.39 12.52 8.18
N GLY A 10 -18.06 13.67 7.61
CA GLY A 10 -18.26 14.99 8.22
C GLY A 10 -16.98 15.65 8.72
N ASP A 11 -15.84 14.97 8.65
CA ASP A 11 -14.52 15.49 9.01
C ASP A 11 -14.22 16.79 8.26
N HIS A 12 -13.81 17.83 8.98
CA HIS A 12 -13.55 19.16 8.42
C HIS A 12 -14.73 19.76 7.63
N GLY A 13 -15.97 19.29 7.85
CA GLY A 13 -17.15 19.69 7.09
C GLY A 13 -17.28 19.02 5.72
N TYR A 14 -16.39 18.09 5.38
CA TYR A 14 -16.41 17.33 4.13
C TYR A 14 -17.17 16.02 4.26
N TRP A 15 -17.71 15.59 3.12
CA TRP A 15 -18.20 14.24 2.88
C TRP A 15 -17.50 13.69 1.63
N THR A 16 -17.42 12.37 1.52
CA THR A 16 -16.76 11.66 0.39
C THR A 16 -15.23 11.79 0.42
N LYS A 17 -14.53 11.82 -0.72
CA LYS A 17 -13.07 11.58 -0.80
C LYS A 17 -12.24 12.64 -1.53
N HIS A 18 -12.85 13.69 -2.08
CA HIS A 18 -12.16 14.59 -3.02
C HIS A 18 -11.33 15.67 -2.31
N THR A 19 -10.36 15.25 -1.49
CA THR A 19 -9.46 16.13 -0.72
C THR A 19 -8.10 15.45 -0.51
N ASN A 20 -7.07 16.22 -0.13
CA ASN A 20 -5.75 15.69 0.22
C ASN A 20 -5.58 15.37 1.71
N TYR A 21 -6.65 15.35 2.50
CA TYR A 21 -6.57 15.00 3.92
C TYR A 21 -6.37 13.49 4.12
N GLU A 22 -5.81 13.11 5.26
CA GLU A 22 -5.56 11.71 5.64
C GLU A 22 -6.81 10.85 5.57
N GLN A 23 -7.97 11.37 5.99
CA GLN A 23 -9.24 10.65 5.95
C GLN A 23 -9.66 10.23 4.54
N ALA A 24 -9.20 10.94 3.51
CA ALA A 24 -9.46 10.62 2.11
C ALA A 24 -8.34 9.80 1.45
N ASN A 25 -7.11 9.79 1.99
CA ASN A 25 -5.93 9.22 1.31
C ASN A 25 -5.25 8.08 2.08
N ARG A 26 -5.35 8.05 3.42
CA ARG A 26 -4.76 7.00 4.24
C ARG A 26 -5.65 5.77 4.24
N ILE A 27 -5.20 4.75 3.52
CA ILE A 27 -5.91 3.48 3.33
C ILE A 27 -5.34 2.37 4.24
N PRO A 28 -6.13 1.33 4.54
CA PRO A 28 -5.59 0.11 5.11
C PRO A 28 -4.77 -0.64 4.05
N ILE A 29 -3.59 -1.14 4.43
CA ILE A 29 -2.82 -2.12 3.67
C ILE A 29 -2.48 -3.27 4.62
N ILE A 30 -3.00 -4.47 4.33
CA ILE A 30 -2.76 -5.67 5.14
C ILE A 30 -2.18 -6.76 4.23
N VAL A 31 -1.02 -7.26 4.60
CA VAL A 31 -0.27 -8.28 3.84
C VAL A 31 -0.08 -9.53 4.69
N ARG A 32 -0.33 -10.69 4.08
CA ARG A 32 0.01 -12.00 4.64
C ARG A 32 0.84 -12.74 3.59
N ALA A 33 2.13 -12.93 3.87
CA ALA A 33 3.04 -13.70 3.03
C ALA A 33 3.62 -14.85 3.88
N PRO A 34 3.16 -16.11 3.69
CA PRO A 34 3.61 -17.25 4.48
C PRO A 34 5.14 -17.42 4.44
N GLY A 35 5.75 -17.62 5.61
CA GLY A 35 7.21 -17.73 5.74
C GLY A 35 7.97 -16.39 5.67
N LEU A 36 7.27 -15.27 5.50
CA LEU A 36 7.85 -13.93 5.45
C LEU A 36 7.26 -13.00 6.53
N THR A 37 5.93 -12.80 6.52
CA THR A 37 5.25 -11.89 7.47
C THR A 37 5.06 -12.55 8.84
N ILE A 38 5.29 -11.78 9.90
CA ILE A 38 5.06 -12.19 11.29
C ILE A 38 3.60 -11.88 11.70
N PRO A 39 2.82 -12.85 12.20
CA PRO A 39 1.45 -12.58 12.64
C PRO A 39 1.36 -11.49 13.71
N GLY A 40 0.50 -10.50 13.49
CA GLY A 40 0.29 -9.39 14.43
C GLY A 40 1.36 -8.29 14.39
N SER A 41 2.37 -8.38 13.51
CA SER A 41 3.33 -7.29 13.33
C SER A 41 2.70 -6.09 12.60
N SER A 42 3.31 -4.92 12.78
CA SER A 42 2.90 -3.68 12.13
C SER A 42 4.10 -2.76 11.93
N THR A 43 4.01 -1.88 10.94
CA THR A 43 5.07 -0.93 10.60
C THR A 43 4.51 0.49 10.52
N LYS A 44 5.38 1.48 10.78
CA LYS A 44 5.11 2.91 10.57
C LYS A 44 5.80 3.48 9.33
N GLN A 45 6.47 2.63 8.54
CA GLN A 45 7.06 3.08 7.29
C GLN A 45 5.97 3.57 6.34
N LEU A 46 6.28 4.64 5.60
CA LEU A 46 5.40 5.16 4.56
C LEU A 46 5.31 4.14 3.42
N ALA A 47 4.12 4.03 2.85
CA ALA A 47 3.84 3.19 1.70
C ALA A 47 2.78 3.88 0.85
N GLU A 48 2.86 3.69 -0.47
CA GLU A 48 1.92 4.22 -1.43
C GLU A 48 1.25 3.08 -2.22
N THR A 49 0.06 3.32 -2.77
CA THR A 49 -0.66 2.29 -3.57
C THR A 49 0.15 1.84 -4.79
N VAL A 50 1.03 2.70 -5.34
CA VAL A 50 1.90 2.37 -6.48
C VAL A 50 2.97 1.32 -6.14
N ASP A 51 3.30 1.15 -4.86
CA ASP A 51 4.26 0.15 -4.38
C ASP A 51 3.72 -1.28 -4.47
N ILE A 52 2.39 -1.44 -4.54
CA ILE A 52 1.73 -2.74 -4.53
C ILE A 52 2.16 -3.59 -5.73
N TYR A 53 2.26 -3.00 -6.93
CA TYR A 53 2.61 -3.75 -8.14
C TYR A 53 4.01 -4.37 -8.08
N PRO A 54 5.10 -3.62 -7.86
CA PRO A 54 6.43 -4.23 -7.72
C PRO A 54 6.54 -5.15 -6.50
N THR A 55 5.83 -4.88 -5.41
CA THR A 55 5.81 -5.77 -4.22
C THR A 55 5.22 -7.14 -4.53
N LEU A 56 4.07 -7.19 -5.21
CA LEU A 56 3.43 -8.46 -5.55
C LEU A 56 4.26 -9.27 -6.55
N ALA A 57 4.90 -8.60 -7.51
CA ALA A 57 5.78 -9.28 -8.47
C ALA A 57 6.98 -9.93 -7.75
N GLU A 58 7.63 -9.21 -6.83
CA GLU A 58 8.75 -9.76 -6.05
C GLU A 58 8.32 -10.91 -5.14
N LEU A 59 7.18 -10.78 -4.45
CA LEU A 59 6.61 -11.86 -3.62
C LEU A 59 6.26 -13.12 -4.44
N ALA A 60 5.88 -12.95 -5.71
CA ALA A 60 5.61 -14.04 -6.63
C ALA A 60 6.89 -14.65 -7.25
N GLY A 61 8.08 -14.13 -6.91
CA GLY A 61 9.35 -14.59 -7.50
C GLY A 61 9.53 -14.18 -8.96
N LEU A 62 8.82 -13.15 -9.43
CA LEU A 62 8.91 -12.64 -10.79
C LEU A 62 9.99 -11.56 -10.89
N MET A 63 10.47 -11.34 -12.12
CA MET A 63 11.34 -10.19 -12.41
C MET A 63 10.59 -8.88 -12.15
N ARG A 64 11.35 -7.81 -11.86
CA ARG A 64 10.77 -6.47 -11.67
C ARG A 64 9.88 -6.12 -12.87
N PRO A 65 8.63 -5.68 -12.63
CA PRO A 65 7.73 -5.33 -13.71
C PRO A 65 8.29 -4.24 -14.61
N GLN A 66 8.01 -4.35 -15.90
CA GLN A 66 8.38 -3.39 -16.94
C GLN A 66 7.12 -3.02 -17.73
N GLY A 67 7.09 -1.80 -18.25
CA GLY A 67 5.99 -1.29 -19.06
C GLY A 67 6.45 -0.17 -19.98
N PRO A 68 5.55 0.38 -20.81
CA PRO A 68 5.88 1.52 -21.67
C PRO A 68 6.26 2.77 -20.88
N GLN A 69 5.85 2.84 -19.60
CA GLN A 69 6.22 3.87 -18.64
C GLN A 69 7.11 3.24 -17.55
N PRO A 70 8.02 4.02 -16.92
CA PRO A 70 8.70 3.60 -15.71
C PRO A 70 7.73 3.19 -14.59
N ILE A 71 8.16 2.25 -13.74
CA ILE A 71 7.42 1.87 -12.53
C ILE A 71 8.00 2.66 -11.37
N ASP A 72 7.23 3.65 -10.89
CA ASP A 72 7.64 4.57 -9.81
C ASP A 72 7.61 3.91 -8.43
N GLY A 73 6.75 2.91 -8.24
CA GLY A 73 6.62 2.19 -6.97
C GLY A 73 7.92 1.48 -6.55
N VAL A 74 8.11 1.40 -5.23
CA VAL A 74 9.21 0.70 -4.58
C VAL A 74 8.65 -0.52 -3.85
N SER A 75 9.28 -1.68 -4.04
CA SER A 75 8.80 -2.89 -3.38
C SER A 75 8.87 -2.77 -1.86
N LEU A 76 7.77 -3.11 -1.18
CA LEU A 76 7.64 -3.18 0.27
C LEU A 76 8.23 -4.48 0.85
N PHE A 77 8.74 -5.39 0.02
CA PHE A 77 9.30 -6.68 0.46
C PHE A 77 10.29 -6.56 1.64
N PRO A 78 11.22 -5.58 1.69
CA PRO A 78 12.12 -5.40 2.84
C PRO A 78 11.38 -5.08 4.16
N VAL A 79 10.23 -4.40 4.07
CA VAL A 79 9.41 -3.99 5.22
C VAL A 79 8.59 -5.17 5.76
N LEU A 80 8.20 -6.12 4.91
CA LEU A 80 7.37 -7.26 5.29
C LEU A 80 8.06 -8.27 6.22
N LYS A 81 9.37 -8.12 6.45
CA LYS A 81 10.17 -8.95 7.36
C LYS A 81 10.13 -8.48 8.82
N THR A 82 9.39 -7.40 9.11
CA THR A 82 9.31 -6.78 10.45
C THR A 82 8.16 -7.29 11.29
#